data_AF-A0A2U1STC3-F1
#
_entry.id   AF-A0A2U1STC3-F1
#
_cell.length_a   1.000
_cell.length_b   1.000
_cell.length_c   1.000
_cell.angle_alpha   90.00
_cell.angle_beta   90.00
_cell.angle_gamma   90.00
#
_symmetry.space_group_name_H-M   'P 1'
#
loop_
_entity.id
_entity.type
_entity.pdbx_description
1 polymer ?
#
loop_
_entity_poly.entity_id
_entity_poly.type
_entity_poly.pdbx_seq_one_letter_code
_entity_poly.pdbx_strand_id
1 'polypeptide(L)'
;MTPLSLQPIPYQGSKRALAPRICQVFPKQVDTLYEPFAGSAAVTLYAAHHRLAKQFVIGDVFGEIIDLWDLIINRPSFVAERYSAIWTEQFGKNDSHFNEVRARFNQDRDPIRLLYLIARCVKNAVRFNKQGDFSQSVDKRRTGMHPDKMGRTVCSVSKLLRGRTRLFKGDFQACLAAATASDLVYMDPPYQGTTYGADKRYAAQLSREILVEALHVLNRRGVSYILSYDGKSGERSYGDPLPPSINAAHLSLHAGRSSQATLSGRDDETIESLYVSKALDVPHVDIFKPLPLQASLFS
;
A
#
# COMPACT_ATOMS: atom_id res chain seq x y z
N MET A 1 4.88 7.77 -17.94
CA MET A 1 4.57 6.79 -16.88
C MET A 1 3.76 7.47 -15.80
N THR A 2 2.44 7.29 -15.79
CA THR A 2 1.54 8.00 -14.89
C THR A 2 1.02 7.07 -13.79
N PRO A 3 0.85 7.56 -12.55
CA PRO A 3 0.14 6.81 -11.51
C PRO A 3 -1.27 6.47 -11.99
N LEU A 4 -1.77 5.28 -11.65
CA LEU A 4 -3.15 4.92 -11.96
C LEU A 4 -4.11 5.87 -11.28
N SER A 5 -5.19 6.25 -11.96
CA SER A 5 -6.29 7.01 -11.35
C SER A 5 -7.16 6.13 -10.42
N LEU A 6 -7.12 4.81 -10.64
CA LEU A 6 -7.90 3.78 -9.98
C LEU A 6 -7.32 3.45 -8.60
N GLN A 7 -7.87 4.04 -7.53
CA GLN A 7 -7.49 3.71 -6.15
C GLN A 7 -8.67 3.96 -5.21
N PRO A 8 -9.46 2.93 -4.84
CA PRO A 8 -10.64 3.08 -4.00
C PRO A 8 -10.30 3.40 -2.54
N ILE A 9 -9.17 2.92 -2.04
CA ILE A 9 -8.74 3.13 -0.67
C ILE A 9 -7.62 4.19 -0.66
N PRO A 10 -7.91 5.46 -0.36
CA PRO A 10 -6.88 6.46 -0.22
C PRO A 10 -6.13 6.16 1.08
N TYR A 11 -4.93 5.57 1.01
CA TYR A 11 -4.23 5.06 2.18
C TYR A 11 -2.89 5.76 2.36
N GLN A 12 -2.55 6.15 3.59
CA GLN A 12 -1.22 6.70 3.88
C GLN A 12 -0.14 5.65 3.60
N GLY A 13 0.96 6.05 2.95
CA GLY A 13 2.04 5.14 2.56
C GLY A 13 1.78 4.37 1.26
N SER A 14 0.63 4.59 0.61
CA SER A 14 0.31 3.97 -0.67
C SER A 14 1.40 4.21 -1.72
N LYS A 15 1.87 3.11 -2.32
CA LYS A 15 2.90 3.11 -3.37
C LYS A 15 2.37 3.49 -4.74
N ARG A 16 1.16 4.03 -4.83
CA ARG A 16 0.50 4.41 -6.09
C ARG A 16 1.36 5.31 -6.99
N ALA A 17 2.11 6.26 -6.41
CA ALA A 17 2.99 7.15 -7.17
C ALA A 17 4.24 6.42 -7.70
N LEU A 18 4.73 5.43 -6.96
CA LEU A 18 5.95 4.67 -7.27
C LEU A 18 5.67 3.39 -8.05
N ALA A 19 4.43 2.89 -8.05
CA ALA A 19 4.04 1.66 -8.73
C ALA A 19 4.48 1.61 -10.20
N PRO A 20 4.40 2.70 -11.01
CA PRO A 20 4.93 2.69 -12.36
C PRO A 20 6.42 2.34 -12.44
N ARG A 21 7.23 2.79 -11.49
CA ARG A 21 8.68 2.55 -11.44
C ARG A 21 9.02 1.19 -10.84
N ILE A 22 8.35 0.84 -9.74
CA ILE A 22 8.48 -0.48 -9.10
C ILE A 22 8.16 -1.59 -10.11
N CYS A 23 7.10 -1.41 -10.91
CA CYS A 23 6.70 -2.42 -11.89
C CYS A 23 7.63 -2.53 -13.10
N GLN A 24 8.64 -1.66 -13.27
CA GLN A 24 9.63 -1.79 -14.35
C GLN A 24 10.61 -2.94 -14.12
N VAL A 25 10.81 -3.34 -12.86
CA VAL A 25 11.67 -4.47 -12.51
C VAL A 25 10.92 -5.80 -12.44
N PHE A 26 9.63 -5.81 -12.79
CA PHE A 26 8.88 -7.05 -12.87
C PHE A 26 9.47 -7.91 -14.00
N PRO A 27 9.54 -9.23 -13.83
CA PRO A 27 9.96 -10.12 -14.90
C PRO A 27 8.86 -10.14 -15.98
N LYS A 28 9.21 -10.57 -17.19
CA LYS A 28 8.29 -10.57 -18.34
C LYS A 28 7.04 -11.41 -18.12
N GLN A 29 7.12 -12.44 -17.27
CA GLN A 29 6.03 -13.34 -16.96
C GLN A 29 5.97 -13.55 -15.45
N VAL A 30 4.82 -13.24 -14.86
CA VAL A 30 4.50 -13.54 -13.47
C VAL A 30 3.20 -14.34 -13.46
N ASP A 31 3.23 -15.53 -12.85
CA ASP A 31 2.01 -16.32 -12.68
C ASP A 31 1.13 -15.66 -11.62
N THR A 32 1.63 -15.54 -10.39
CA THR A 32 0.92 -14.88 -9.29
C THR A 32 1.76 -13.75 -8.69
N LEU A 33 1.17 -12.56 -8.56
CA LEU A 33 1.74 -11.49 -7.76
C LEU A 33 1.19 -11.55 -6.33
N TYR A 34 2.08 -11.70 -5.36
CA TYR A 34 1.76 -11.62 -3.93
C TYR A 34 2.09 -10.23 -3.39
N GLU A 35 1.13 -9.60 -2.71
CA GLU A 35 1.32 -8.35 -1.98
C GLU A 35 0.82 -8.56 -0.54
N PRO A 36 1.65 -9.08 0.38
CA PRO A 36 1.21 -9.51 1.71
C PRO A 36 1.13 -8.38 2.76
N PHE A 37 1.50 -7.16 2.37
CA PHE A 37 1.33 -5.93 3.14
C PHE A 37 0.55 -4.91 2.30
N ALA A 38 -0.58 -5.35 1.76
CA ALA A 38 -1.22 -4.63 0.66
C ALA A 38 -1.69 -3.23 1.04
N GLY A 39 -2.30 -3.04 2.21
CA GLY A 39 -3.05 -1.83 2.52
C GLY A 39 -4.00 -1.43 1.37
N SER A 40 -3.56 -0.49 0.53
CA SER A 40 -4.26 -0.05 -0.68
C SER A 40 -4.01 -0.84 -1.97
N ALA A 41 -3.24 -1.94 -1.92
CA ALA A 41 -2.92 -2.84 -3.03
C ALA A 41 -2.45 -2.09 -4.30
N ALA A 42 -1.69 -1.01 -4.13
CA ALA A 42 -1.42 -0.07 -5.22
C ALA A 42 -0.56 -0.69 -6.32
N VAL A 43 0.37 -1.58 -5.95
CA VAL A 43 1.21 -2.31 -6.90
C VAL A 43 0.40 -3.37 -7.61
N THR A 44 -0.44 -4.12 -6.89
CA THR A 44 -1.40 -5.08 -7.49
C THR A 44 -2.32 -4.42 -8.50
N LEU A 45 -2.92 -3.27 -8.18
CA LEU A 45 -3.77 -2.54 -9.13
C LEU A 45 -3.01 -2.12 -10.39
N TYR A 46 -1.77 -1.64 -10.23
CA TYR A 46 -0.91 -1.27 -11.35
C TYR A 46 -0.56 -2.47 -12.23
N ALA A 47 -0.08 -3.54 -11.61
CA ALA A 47 0.27 -4.78 -12.30
C ALA A 47 -0.94 -5.38 -13.03
N ALA A 48 -2.12 -5.39 -12.40
CA ALA A 48 -3.33 -5.92 -13.02
C ALA A 48 -3.78 -5.09 -14.22
N HIS A 49 -3.75 -3.76 -14.12
CA HIS A 49 -4.11 -2.87 -15.23
C HIS A 49 -3.20 -3.05 -16.44
N HIS A 50 -1.90 -3.22 -16.19
CA HIS A 50 -0.88 -3.42 -17.23
C HIS A 50 -0.65 -4.89 -17.59
N ARG A 51 -1.45 -5.82 -17.04
CA ARG A 51 -1.36 -7.27 -17.30
C ARG A 51 0.03 -7.86 -17.02
N LEU A 52 0.70 -7.39 -15.98
CA LEU A 52 2.04 -7.84 -15.59
C LEU A 52 2.04 -9.18 -14.83
N ALA A 53 0.88 -9.62 -14.34
CA ALA A 53 0.69 -10.94 -13.71
C ALA A 53 -0.67 -11.54 -14.09
N LYS A 54 -0.78 -12.87 -14.04
CA LYS A 54 -2.03 -13.59 -14.38
C LYS A 54 -3.01 -13.59 -13.21
N GLN A 55 -2.51 -13.82 -12.00
CA GLN A 55 -3.27 -13.89 -10.75
C GLN A 55 -2.65 -13.00 -9.67
N PHE A 56 -3.42 -12.75 -8.62
CA PHE A 56 -3.04 -11.86 -7.52
C PHE A 56 -3.38 -12.47 -6.16
N VAL A 57 -2.52 -12.26 -5.18
CA VAL A 57 -2.80 -12.52 -3.77
C VAL A 57 -2.64 -11.21 -3.03
N ILE A 58 -3.75 -10.69 -2.50
CA ILE A 58 -3.78 -9.49 -1.65
C ILE A 58 -3.84 -9.97 -0.21
N GLY A 59 -2.78 -9.72 0.54
CA GLY A 59 -2.68 -10.08 1.95
C GLY A 59 -2.42 -8.87 2.84
N ASP A 60 -2.95 -8.92 4.05
CA ASP A 60 -2.64 -7.95 5.10
C ASP A 60 -2.98 -8.56 6.46
N VAL A 61 -2.28 -8.12 7.50
CA VAL A 61 -2.57 -8.50 8.89
C VAL A 61 -3.79 -7.77 9.43
N PHE A 62 -4.11 -6.59 8.89
CA PHE A 62 -5.30 -5.84 9.26
C PHE A 62 -6.54 -6.43 8.55
N GLY A 63 -7.15 -7.45 9.15
CA GLY A 63 -8.21 -8.26 8.53
C GLY A 63 -9.38 -7.46 7.95
N GLU A 64 -9.77 -6.36 8.57
CA GLU A 64 -10.88 -5.50 8.11
C GLU A 64 -10.58 -4.82 6.76
N ILE A 65 -9.30 -4.56 6.43
CA ILE A 65 -8.95 -4.05 5.10
C ILE A 65 -9.08 -5.14 4.03
N ILE A 66 -8.85 -6.39 4.40
CA ILE A 66 -9.04 -7.54 3.50
C ILE A 66 -10.54 -7.82 3.31
N ASP A 67 -11.35 -7.68 4.36
CA ASP A 67 -12.81 -7.70 4.22
C ASP A 67 -13.32 -6.59 3.30
N LEU A 68 -12.73 -5.40 3.38
CA LEU A 68 -13.04 -4.31 2.46
C LEU A 68 -12.65 -4.67 1.02
N TRP A 69 -11.47 -5.26 0.80
CA TRP A 69 -11.07 -5.75 -0.52
C TRP A 69 -12.02 -6.82 -1.07
N ASP A 70 -12.50 -7.74 -0.23
CA ASP A 70 -13.49 -8.74 -0.62
C ASP A 70 -14.77 -8.06 -1.13
N LEU A 71 -15.31 -7.11 -0.37
CA LEU A 71 -16.50 -6.38 -0.80
C LEU A 71 -16.25 -5.55 -2.07
N ILE A 72 -15.11 -4.89 -2.21
CA ILE A 72 -14.77 -4.12 -3.42
C ILE A 72 -14.70 -5.04 -4.65
N ILE A 73 -14.05 -6.20 -4.52
CA ILE A 73 -13.83 -7.12 -5.66
C ILE A 73 -15.13 -7.87 -5.98
N ASN A 74 -15.84 -8.35 -4.97
CA ASN A 74 -16.93 -9.31 -5.12
C ASN A 74 -18.33 -8.68 -5.01
N ARG A 75 -18.49 -7.49 -4.43
CA ARG A 75 -19.80 -6.80 -4.30
C ARG A 75 -19.67 -5.27 -4.52
N PRO A 76 -19.10 -4.79 -5.64
CA PRO A 76 -18.78 -3.37 -5.83
C PRO A 76 -20.01 -2.44 -5.75
N SER A 77 -21.17 -2.85 -6.29
CA SER A 77 -22.39 -2.04 -6.24
C SER A 77 -22.89 -1.84 -4.80
N PHE A 78 -22.79 -2.88 -3.97
CA PHE A 78 -23.13 -2.81 -2.55
C PHE A 78 -22.21 -1.86 -1.80
N VAL A 79 -20.91 -1.87 -2.11
CA VAL A 79 -19.94 -0.90 -1.56
C VAL A 79 -20.31 0.52 -1.99
N ALA A 80 -20.58 0.74 -3.27
CA ALA A 80 -20.91 2.05 -3.81
C ALA A 80 -22.17 2.64 -3.15
N GLU A 81 -23.24 1.85 -3.04
CA GLU A 81 -24.51 2.25 -2.45
C GLU A 81 -24.37 2.59 -0.96
N ARG A 82 -23.80 1.67 -0.16
CA ARG A 82 -23.65 1.89 1.28
C ARG A 82 -22.67 3.00 1.60
N TYR A 83 -21.57 3.13 0.85
CA TYR A 83 -20.65 4.26 1.00
C TYR A 83 -21.37 5.58 0.68
N SER A 84 -22.18 5.63 -0.38
CA SER A 84 -22.95 6.82 -0.75
C SER A 84 -23.92 7.22 0.37
N ALA A 85 -24.64 6.27 0.96
CA ALA A 85 -25.53 6.52 2.08
C ALA A 85 -24.78 7.10 3.30
N ILE A 86 -23.72 6.43 3.75
CA ILE A 86 -22.88 6.92 4.87
C ILE A 86 -22.30 8.30 4.55
N TRP A 87 -21.85 8.54 3.32
CA TRP A 87 -21.31 9.82 2.91
C TRP A 87 -22.38 10.91 2.90
N THR A 88 -23.60 10.62 2.46
CA THR A 88 -24.68 11.61 2.34
C THR A 88 -25.23 12.03 3.71
N GLU A 89 -25.33 11.10 4.66
CA GLU A 89 -25.76 11.36 6.04
C GLU A 89 -24.89 12.41 6.78
N GLN A 90 -23.70 12.72 6.26
CA GLN A 90 -22.82 13.73 6.87
C GLN A 90 -23.37 15.15 6.76
N PHE A 91 -24.17 15.44 5.73
CA PHE A 91 -24.72 16.77 5.50
C PHE A 91 -25.93 16.97 6.42
N GLY A 92 -25.79 17.85 7.40
CA GLY A 92 -26.78 18.09 8.46
C GLY A 92 -26.32 17.68 9.87
N LYS A 93 -25.14 17.05 9.99
CA LYS A 93 -24.61 16.54 11.28
C LYS A 93 -23.24 17.10 11.70
N ASN A 94 -22.69 18.08 10.98
CA ASN A 94 -21.33 18.63 11.22
C ASN A 94 -20.28 17.50 11.43
N ASP A 95 -19.33 17.69 12.34
CA ASP A 95 -18.30 16.69 12.67
C ASP A 95 -18.84 15.50 13.51
N SER A 96 -20.09 15.56 14.02
CA SER A 96 -20.64 14.48 14.86
C SER A 96 -20.76 13.18 14.08
N HIS A 97 -21.13 13.27 12.80
CA HIS A 97 -21.32 12.10 11.95
C HIS A 97 -20.05 11.25 11.81
N PHE A 98 -18.88 11.87 11.66
CA PHE A 98 -17.63 11.11 11.59
C PHE A 98 -17.39 10.33 12.89
N ASN A 99 -17.64 10.95 14.04
CA ASN A 99 -17.49 10.31 15.35
C ASN A 99 -18.52 9.20 15.58
N GLU A 100 -19.77 9.37 15.13
CA GLU A 100 -20.82 8.35 15.14
C GLU A 100 -20.41 7.14 14.30
N VAL A 101 -19.94 7.35 13.06
CA VAL A 101 -19.47 6.27 12.19
C VAL A 101 -18.25 5.57 12.77
N ARG A 102 -17.31 6.32 13.38
CA ARG A 102 -16.14 5.76 14.08
C ARG A 102 -16.54 4.89 15.27
N ALA A 103 -17.47 5.38 16.10
CA ALA A 103 -17.98 4.62 17.24
C ALA A 103 -18.65 3.31 16.79
N ARG A 104 -19.48 3.36 15.74
CA ARG A 104 -20.10 2.17 15.15
C ARG A 104 -19.07 1.20 14.58
N PHE A 105 -18.09 1.68 13.81
CA PHE A 105 -17.01 0.84 13.29
C PHE A 105 -16.24 0.13 14.41
N ASN A 106 -15.93 0.82 15.51
CA ASN A 106 -15.23 0.18 16.63
C ASN A 106 -16.06 -0.92 17.31
N GLN A 107 -17.39 -0.89 17.16
CA GLN A 107 -18.31 -1.93 17.66
C GLN A 107 -18.50 -3.08 16.67
N ASP A 108 -18.77 -2.78 15.39
CA ASP A 108 -19.22 -3.76 14.40
C ASP A 108 -18.15 -4.18 13.38
N ARG A 109 -17.02 -3.46 13.32
CA ARG A 109 -15.92 -3.65 12.37
C ARG A 109 -16.35 -3.65 10.90
N ASP A 110 -17.43 -2.94 10.56
CA ASP A 110 -17.97 -2.88 9.20
C ASP A 110 -16.95 -2.29 8.20
N PRO A 111 -16.52 -3.04 7.18
CA PRO A 111 -15.49 -2.59 6.25
C PRO A 111 -15.89 -1.36 5.43
N ILE A 112 -17.18 -1.12 5.20
CA ILE A 112 -17.63 0.06 4.44
C ILE A 112 -17.55 1.33 5.30
N ARG A 113 -17.77 1.21 6.62
CA ARG A 113 -17.49 2.30 7.57
C ARG A 113 -15.99 2.58 7.62
N LEU A 114 -15.15 1.54 7.63
CA LEU A 114 -13.71 1.70 7.52
C LEU A 114 -13.32 2.49 6.26
N LEU A 115 -13.87 2.16 5.09
CA LEU A 115 -13.61 2.89 3.85
C LEU A 115 -13.94 4.39 3.97
N TYR A 116 -15.11 4.71 4.53
CA TYR A 116 -15.51 6.10 4.78
C TYR A 116 -14.56 6.81 5.76
N LEU A 117 -14.20 6.14 6.87
CA LEU A 117 -13.28 6.69 7.86
C LEU A 117 -11.90 6.98 7.24
N ILE A 118 -11.35 6.04 6.47
CA ILE A 118 -10.06 6.21 5.76
C ILE A 118 -10.12 7.39 4.79
N ALA A 119 -11.21 7.51 4.03
CA ALA A 119 -11.36 8.58 3.05
C ALA A 119 -11.46 9.98 3.68
N ARG A 120 -11.90 10.08 4.94
CA ARG A 120 -12.20 11.34 5.62
C ARG A 120 -11.29 11.65 6.81
N CYS A 121 -10.53 10.71 7.36
CA CYS A 121 -9.65 10.95 8.49
C CYS A 121 -8.44 11.82 8.13
N VAL A 122 -7.81 12.45 9.11
CA VAL A 122 -6.59 13.26 8.89
C VAL A 122 -5.51 12.46 8.14
N LYS A 123 -4.99 13.04 7.05
CA LYS A 123 -3.92 12.46 6.21
C LYS A 123 -4.21 11.08 5.60
N ASN A 124 -5.47 10.62 5.64
CA ASN A 124 -5.83 9.25 5.27
C ASN A 124 -5.03 8.19 6.07
N ALA A 125 -4.63 8.53 7.29
CA ALA A 125 -3.84 7.68 8.14
C ALA A 125 -4.77 6.76 8.93
N VAL A 126 -4.52 5.46 8.88
CA VAL A 126 -5.18 4.52 9.79
C VAL A 126 -4.37 4.46 11.08
N ARG A 127 -5.04 4.59 12.23
CA ARG A 127 -4.41 4.43 13.54
C ARG A 127 -5.38 3.75 14.50
N PHE A 128 -4.82 2.92 15.36
CA PHE A 128 -5.56 2.22 16.40
C PHE A 128 -5.00 2.56 17.77
N ASN A 129 -5.88 2.68 18.75
CA ASN A 129 -5.47 2.75 20.15
C ASN A 129 -5.05 1.35 20.66
N LYS A 130 -4.69 1.26 21.94
CA LYS A 130 -4.26 -0.02 22.56
C LYS A 130 -5.35 -1.09 22.59
N GLN A 131 -6.61 -0.69 22.53
CA GLN A 131 -7.78 -1.56 22.49
C GLN A 131 -8.10 -2.06 21.06
N GLY A 132 -7.35 -1.61 20.05
CA GLY A 132 -7.59 -1.95 18.65
C GLY A 132 -8.67 -1.09 17.98
N ASP A 133 -9.13 -0.02 18.63
CA ASP A 133 -10.16 0.87 18.10
C ASP A 133 -9.56 1.95 17.21
N PHE A 134 -10.22 2.25 16.10
CA PHE A 134 -9.85 3.33 15.21
C PHE A 134 -9.89 4.66 15.97
N SER A 135 -8.76 5.36 15.99
CA SER A 135 -8.56 6.53 16.87
C SER A 135 -8.34 7.84 16.12
N GLN A 136 -8.30 7.85 14.78
CA GLN A 136 -8.04 9.08 14.05
C GLN A 136 -9.21 10.07 14.07
N SER A 137 -8.86 11.35 13.98
CA SER A 137 -9.79 12.47 13.91
C SER A 137 -10.24 12.76 12.48
N VAL A 138 -11.38 13.42 12.35
CA VAL A 138 -11.90 13.92 11.07
C VAL A 138 -10.96 14.96 10.46
N ASP A 139 -10.76 14.92 9.15
CA ASP A 139 -10.15 16.03 8.39
C ASP A 139 -11.24 17.01 7.96
N LYS A 140 -11.34 18.14 8.67
CA LYS A 140 -12.39 19.16 8.42
C LYS A 140 -12.31 19.85 7.06
N ARG A 141 -11.21 19.67 6.32
CA ARG A 141 -11.00 20.31 5.02
C ARG A 141 -11.63 19.54 3.85
N ARG A 142 -12.16 18.34 4.10
CA ARG A 142 -12.71 17.46 3.08
C ARG A 142 -13.86 16.61 3.60
N THR A 143 -14.69 16.15 2.68
CA THR A 143 -15.87 15.31 2.96
C THR A 143 -15.62 13.83 2.66
N GLY A 144 -14.42 13.47 2.21
CA GLY A 144 -14.10 12.15 1.66
C GLY A 144 -14.13 12.11 0.14
N MET A 145 -14.04 10.91 -0.46
CA MET A 145 -14.18 10.76 -1.90
C MET A 145 -15.65 10.89 -2.31
N HIS A 146 -15.95 11.68 -3.34
CA HIS A 146 -17.33 11.84 -3.83
C HIS A 146 -17.94 10.48 -4.25
N PRO A 147 -19.21 10.18 -3.93
CA PRO A 147 -19.85 8.89 -4.22
C PRO A 147 -19.75 8.46 -5.69
N ASP A 148 -19.98 9.36 -6.65
CA ASP A 148 -19.86 9.03 -8.08
C ASP A 148 -18.45 8.58 -8.48
N LYS A 149 -17.42 9.17 -7.85
CA LYS A 149 -16.04 8.76 -8.08
C LYS A 149 -15.76 7.43 -7.39
N MET A 150 -16.22 7.26 -6.15
CA MET A 150 -16.05 6.01 -5.41
C MET A 150 -16.71 4.84 -6.16
N GLY A 151 -17.98 4.98 -6.56
CA GLY A 151 -18.73 3.97 -7.32
C GLY A 151 -18.05 3.57 -8.62
N ARG A 152 -17.66 4.53 -9.45
CA ARG A 152 -16.88 4.25 -10.68
C ARG A 152 -15.56 3.55 -10.39
N THR A 153 -14.87 3.92 -9.29
CA THR A 153 -13.58 3.33 -8.89
C THR A 153 -13.75 1.88 -8.45
N VAL A 154 -14.65 1.58 -7.52
CA VAL A 154 -14.84 0.21 -7.01
C VAL A 154 -15.35 -0.74 -8.11
N CYS A 155 -16.25 -0.27 -8.98
CA CYS A 155 -16.71 -1.07 -10.12
C CYS A 155 -15.58 -1.38 -11.11
N SER A 156 -14.70 -0.43 -11.37
CA SER A 156 -13.55 -0.62 -12.26
C SER A 156 -12.50 -1.55 -11.64
N VAL A 157 -12.25 -1.44 -10.34
CA VAL A 157 -11.40 -2.39 -9.60
C VAL A 157 -11.97 -3.81 -9.61
N SER A 158 -13.27 -3.96 -9.37
CA SER A 158 -13.92 -5.28 -9.42
C SER A 158 -13.74 -5.93 -10.79
N LYS A 159 -13.99 -5.21 -11.88
CA LYS A 159 -13.74 -5.71 -13.25
C LYS A 159 -12.29 -6.15 -13.46
N LEU A 160 -11.35 -5.47 -12.82
CA LEU A 160 -9.93 -5.75 -12.96
C LEU A 160 -9.50 -7.03 -12.22
N LEU A 161 -9.99 -7.22 -10.99
CA LEU A 161 -9.47 -8.23 -10.05
C LEU A 161 -10.37 -9.46 -9.90
N ARG A 162 -11.68 -9.34 -10.17
CA ARG A 162 -12.64 -10.43 -9.94
C ARG A 162 -12.27 -11.68 -10.73
N GLY A 163 -12.32 -12.83 -10.05
CA GLY A 163 -12.00 -14.14 -10.62
C GLY A 163 -10.50 -14.42 -10.79
N ARG A 164 -9.62 -13.48 -10.43
CA ARG A 164 -8.16 -13.62 -10.54
C ARG A 164 -7.41 -13.23 -9.27
N THR A 165 -8.14 -12.98 -8.18
CA THR A 165 -7.55 -12.52 -6.91
C THR A 165 -7.98 -13.40 -5.76
N ARG A 166 -7.00 -13.88 -5.00
CA ARG A 166 -7.20 -14.53 -3.70
C ARG A 166 -6.89 -13.51 -2.60
N LEU A 167 -7.70 -13.53 -1.54
CA LEU A 167 -7.54 -12.67 -0.38
C LEU A 167 -6.97 -13.49 0.78
N PHE A 168 -6.06 -12.88 1.54
CA PHE A 168 -5.41 -13.53 2.68
C PHE A 168 -5.44 -12.62 3.91
N LYS A 169 -6.00 -13.10 5.02
CA LYS A 169 -5.99 -12.41 6.31
C LYS A 169 -4.98 -13.05 7.23
N GLY A 170 -4.01 -12.28 7.70
CA GLY A 170 -3.10 -12.73 8.74
C GLY A 170 -1.64 -12.45 8.42
N ASP A 171 -0.78 -13.30 8.96
CA ASP A 171 0.67 -13.12 8.89
C ASP A 171 1.20 -13.24 7.45
N PHE A 172 2.18 -12.40 7.13
CA PHE A 172 2.75 -12.32 5.79
C PHE A 172 3.52 -13.60 5.41
N GLN A 173 4.19 -14.28 6.34
CA GLN A 173 4.91 -15.53 6.04
C GLN A 173 3.92 -16.62 5.63
N ALA A 174 2.77 -16.68 6.32
CA ALA A 174 1.69 -17.60 5.97
C ALA A 174 1.06 -17.25 4.60
N CYS A 175 0.91 -15.96 4.28
CA CYS A 175 0.48 -15.50 2.96
C CYS A 175 1.39 -16.00 1.83
N LEU A 176 2.70 -16.05 2.09
CA LEU A 176 3.74 -16.44 1.13
C LEU A 176 4.04 -17.95 1.12
N ALA A 177 3.33 -18.75 1.91
CA ALA A 177 3.60 -20.18 2.04
C ALA A 177 3.50 -20.93 0.70
N ALA A 178 2.56 -20.54 -0.16
CA ALA A 178 2.32 -21.19 -1.45
C ALA A 178 3.11 -20.59 -2.64
N ALA A 179 3.89 -19.53 -2.44
CA ALA A 179 4.60 -18.85 -3.53
C ALA A 179 5.68 -19.75 -4.17
N THR A 180 5.83 -19.68 -5.48
CA THR A 180 6.77 -20.52 -6.24
C THR A 180 7.74 -19.66 -7.05
N ALA A 181 8.70 -20.30 -7.73
CA ALA A 181 9.70 -19.60 -8.55
C ALA A 181 9.09 -18.88 -9.78
N SER A 182 7.86 -19.21 -10.20
CA SER A 182 7.15 -18.50 -11.26
C SER A 182 6.30 -17.33 -10.77
N ASP A 183 6.25 -17.13 -9.44
CA ASP A 183 5.53 -16.04 -8.79
C ASP A 183 6.47 -14.86 -8.46
N LEU A 184 5.85 -13.73 -8.14
CA LEU A 184 6.55 -12.54 -7.68
C LEU A 184 5.95 -12.05 -6.37
N VAL A 185 6.79 -11.69 -5.41
CA VAL A 185 6.38 -11.09 -4.14
C VAL A 185 6.77 -9.62 -4.10
N TYR A 186 5.79 -8.71 -3.96
CA TYR A 186 6.04 -7.31 -3.64
C TYR A 186 5.74 -7.04 -2.16
N MET A 187 6.72 -6.51 -1.42
CA MET A 187 6.59 -6.21 0.00
C MET A 187 6.81 -4.73 0.29
N ASP A 188 5.95 -4.17 1.14
CA ASP A 188 6.05 -2.81 1.67
C ASP A 188 5.55 -2.75 3.14
N PRO A 189 6.22 -3.44 4.07
CA PRO A 189 5.75 -3.50 5.45
C PRO A 189 6.10 -2.22 6.25
N PRO A 190 5.50 -2.04 7.43
CA PRO A 190 5.75 -0.87 8.28
C PRO A 190 7.16 -0.88 8.93
N TYR A 191 7.98 0.15 8.70
CA TYR A 191 9.36 0.19 9.23
C TYR A 191 9.73 1.33 10.20
N GLN A 192 10.92 1.15 10.80
CA GLN A 192 11.50 1.64 12.05
C GLN A 192 11.40 3.15 12.35
N GLY A 193 11.29 4.03 11.35
CA GLY A 193 11.32 5.49 11.58
C GLY A 193 9.98 6.13 11.97
N THR A 194 8.85 5.44 11.79
CA THR A 194 7.52 6.06 11.90
C THR A 194 6.69 5.62 13.11
N THR A 195 7.20 4.69 13.93
CA THR A 195 6.40 3.95 14.91
C THR A 195 6.87 4.09 16.36
N TYR A 196 7.87 4.95 16.64
CA TYR A 196 8.24 5.31 18.02
C TYR A 196 7.22 6.29 18.59
N GLY A 197 6.11 5.76 19.08
CA GLY A 197 5.06 6.49 19.80
C GLY A 197 4.00 5.54 20.33
N ALA A 198 3.26 5.96 21.37
CA ALA A 198 2.22 5.16 22.01
C ALA A 198 1.05 4.77 21.06
N ASP A 199 0.98 5.39 19.88
CA ASP A 199 -0.02 5.15 18.84
C ASP A 199 0.51 4.16 17.78
N LYS A 200 -0.09 2.97 17.72
CA LYS A 200 0.20 1.97 16.70
C LYS A 200 -0.31 2.47 15.33
N ARG A 201 0.62 2.74 14.41
CA ARG A 201 0.31 3.13 13.01
C ARG A 201 0.03 1.93 12.09
N TYR A 202 0.48 0.74 12.47
CA TYR A 202 0.20 -0.52 11.80
C TYR A 202 -0.27 -1.54 12.84
N ALA A 203 -1.15 -2.45 12.44
CA ALA A 203 -1.83 -3.37 13.36
C ALA A 203 -0.86 -4.34 14.07
N ALA A 204 0.25 -4.69 13.43
CA ALA A 204 1.34 -5.49 14.00
C ALA A 204 2.70 -4.79 13.83
N GLN A 205 3.58 -4.92 14.83
CA GLN A 205 4.98 -4.54 14.70
C GLN A 205 5.73 -5.71 14.05
N LEU A 206 6.29 -5.50 12.85
CA LEU A 206 7.18 -6.47 12.20
C LEU A 206 8.60 -6.24 12.68
N SER A 207 9.22 -7.26 13.27
CA SER A 207 10.65 -7.20 13.62
C SER A 207 11.50 -7.34 12.36
N ARG A 208 12.66 -6.68 12.37
CA ARG A 208 13.62 -6.76 11.26
C ARG A 208 14.15 -8.19 11.07
N GLU A 209 14.36 -8.91 12.17
CA GLU A 209 14.87 -10.28 12.18
C GLU A 209 13.89 -11.23 11.49
N ILE A 210 12.58 -11.09 11.77
CA ILE A 210 11.52 -11.88 11.13
C ILE A 210 11.49 -11.63 9.63
N LEU A 211 11.59 -10.36 9.20
CA LEU A 211 11.67 -10.02 7.79
C LEU A 211 12.90 -10.67 7.13
N VAL A 212 14.08 -10.49 7.71
CA VAL A 212 15.35 -11.00 7.17
C VAL A 212 15.29 -12.53 7.02
N GLU A 213 14.76 -13.25 8.00
CA GLU A 213 14.58 -14.70 7.87
C GLU A 213 13.58 -15.06 6.76
N ALA A 214 12.47 -14.33 6.63
CA ALA A 214 11.52 -14.55 5.55
C ALA A 214 12.16 -14.34 4.16
N LEU A 215 13.01 -13.32 3.99
CA LEU A 215 13.77 -13.12 2.76
C LEU A 215 14.75 -14.26 2.48
N HIS A 216 15.41 -14.79 3.51
CA HIS A 216 16.25 -15.98 3.38
C HIS A 216 15.45 -17.22 2.95
N VAL A 217 14.25 -17.42 3.49
CA VAL A 217 13.33 -18.48 3.06
C VAL A 217 12.95 -18.33 1.58
N LEU A 218 12.59 -17.13 1.14
CA LEU A 218 12.24 -16.87 -0.28
C LEU A 218 13.44 -17.15 -1.20
N ASN A 219 14.64 -16.69 -0.82
CA ASN A 219 15.88 -16.96 -1.54
C ASN A 219 16.15 -18.46 -1.66
N ARG A 220 16.03 -19.25 -0.57
CA ARG A 220 16.22 -20.71 -0.59
C ARG A 220 15.23 -21.43 -1.51
N ARG A 221 14.02 -20.88 -1.67
CA ARG A 221 12.97 -21.42 -2.54
C ARG A 221 13.06 -20.93 -3.99
N GLY A 222 13.99 -20.02 -4.30
CA GLY A 222 14.07 -19.38 -5.61
C GLY A 222 12.88 -18.48 -5.94
N VAL A 223 12.13 -18.01 -4.94
CA VAL A 223 10.98 -17.12 -5.14
C VAL A 223 11.49 -15.69 -5.32
N SER A 224 11.08 -15.07 -6.43
CA SER A 224 11.41 -13.70 -6.75
C SER A 224 10.68 -12.72 -5.84
N TYR A 225 11.40 -11.71 -5.33
CA TYR A 225 10.78 -10.63 -4.55
C TYR A 225 11.36 -9.24 -4.85
N ILE A 226 10.51 -8.25 -4.62
CA ILE A 226 10.82 -6.82 -4.59
C ILE A 226 10.36 -6.29 -3.24
N LEU A 227 11.24 -5.59 -2.55
CA LEU A 227 10.98 -5.06 -1.22
C LEU A 227 11.23 -3.55 -1.22
N SER A 228 10.16 -2.77 -1.01
CA SER A 228 10.28 -1.39 -0.59
C SER A 228 10.68 -1.40 0.89
N TYR A 229 11.89 -0.93 1.20
CA TYR A 229 12.47 -0.98 2.53
C TYR A 229 13.11 0.36 2.85
N ASP A 230 12.51 1.11 3.78
CA ASP A 230 13.08 2.37 4.27
C ASP A 230 13.39 3.43 3.19
N GLY A 231 13.74 4.63 3.63
CA GLY A 231 14.07 5.74 2.73
C GLY A 231 14.98 6.77 3.38
N LYS A 232 15.64 7.58 2.56
CA LYS A 232 16.38 8.76 2.97
C LYS A 232 15.54 10.01 2.68
N SER A 233 15.46 10.93 3.63
CA SER A 233 14.91 12.28 3.42
C SER A 233 15.98 13.28 3.84
N GLY A 234 16.60 13.96 2.88
CA GLY A 234 17.80 14.76 3.13
C GLY A 234 18.94 13.90 3.68
N GLU A 235 19.61 14.34 4.74
CA GLU A 235 20.70 13.58 5.40
C GLU A 235 20.22 12.44 6.32
N ARG A 236 18.92 12.35 6.61
CA ARG A 236 18.38 11.32 7.52
C ARG A 236 18.12 10.03 6.76
N SER A 237 18.92 9.00 7.06
CA SER A 237 18.60 7.62 6.72
C SER A 237 17.67 7.06 7.79
N TYR A 238 16.51 6.56 7.37
CA TYR A 238 15.66 5.77 8.26
C TYR A 238 16.05 4.30 8.09
N GLY A 239 16.43 3.64 9.18
CA GLY A 239 16.73 2.20 9.26
C GLY A 239 18.04 1.71 8.64
N ASP A 240 18.47 0.52 9.07
CA ASP A 240 19.71 -0.13 8.65
C ASP A 240 19.55 -0.83 7.29
N PRO A 241 20.56 -0.78 6.39
CA PRO A 241 20.51 -1.53 5.13
C PRO A 241 20.38 -3.03 5.39
N LEU A 242 19.73 -3.79 4.50
CA LEU A 242 19.63 -5.25 4.63
C LEU A 242 21.01 -5.91 4.76
N PRO A 243 21.14 -7.01 5.53
CA PRO A 243 22.43 -7.66 5.69
C PRO A 243 22.93 -8.23 4.35
N PRO A 244 24.25 -8.20 4.07
CA PRO A 244 24.81 -8.71 2.82
C PRO A 244 24.44 -10.16 2.51
N SER A 245 24.13 -10.96 3.54
CA SER A 245 23.68 -12.34 3.43
C SER A 245 22.40 -12.51 2.59
N ILE A 246 21.56 -11.47 2.49
CA ILE A 246 20.34 -11.49 1.65
C ILE A 246 20.69 -11.51 0.16
N ASN A 247 21.83 -10.94 -0.23
CA ASN A 247 22.30 -10.89 -1.61
C ASN A 247 21.24 -10.34 -2.59
N ALA A 248 20.58 -9.23 -2.21
CA ALA A 248 19.64 -8.50 -3.05
C ALA A 248 20.31 -7.26 -3.66
N ALA A 249 19.96 -6.95 -4.91
CA ALA A 249 20.33 -5.69 -5.54
C ALA A 249 19.60 -4.53 -4.84
N HIS A 250 20.31 -3.44 -4.57
CA HIS A 250 19.75 -2.24 -3.94
C HIS A 250 19.61 -1.13 -4.97
N LEU A 251 18.40 -0.60 -5.09
CA LEU A 251 18.02 0.42 -6.07
C LEU A 251 17.41 1.61 -5.31
N SER A 252 17.71 2.82 -5.75
CA SER A 252 17.19 4.05 -5.15
C SER A 252 16.06 4.63 -6.00
N LEU A 253 14.87 4.78 -5.42
CA LEU A 253 13.69 5.35 -6.08
C LEU A 253 13.46 6.78 -5.62
N HIS A 254 13.32 7.72 -6.56
CA HIS A 254 12.91 9.08 -6.21
C HIS A 254 11.40 9.16 -5.92
N ALA A 255 11.01 9.30 -4.66
CA ALA A 255 9.61 9.37 -4.22
C ALA A 255 9.00 10.77 -4.27
N GLY A 256 9.76 11.76 -4.76
CA GLY A 256 9.34 13.17 -4.85
C GLY A 256 9.67 13.97 -3.59
N ARG A 257 9.09 15.17 -3.48
CA ARG A 257 9.32 16.08 -2.33
C ARG A 257 8.81 15.50 -1.02
N SER A 258 9.63 15.58 0.03
CA SER A 258 9.29 15.13 1.38
C SER A 258 8.19 16.00 1.97
N SER A 259 7.02 15.39 2.24
CA SER A 259 5.88 16.10 2.81
C SER A 259 6.19 16.70 4.19
N GLN A 260 7.10 16.09 4.95
CA GLN A 260 7.55 16.60 6.26
C GLN A 260 8.52 17.77 6.12
N ALA A 261 9.41 17.73 5.11
CA ALA A 261 10.30 18.84 4.80
C ALA A 261 9.51 20.06 4.32
N THR A 262 8.53 19.87 3.44
CA THR A 262 7.66 20.95 2.96
C THR A 262 6.87 21.61 4.11
N LEU A 263 6.36 20.81 5.07
CA LEU A 263 5.72 21.33 6.28
C LEU A 263 6.67 22.11 7.20
N SER A 264 7.97 21.91 7.05
CA SER A 264 9.03 22.61 7.79
C SER A 264 9.73 23.70 6.96
N GLY A 265 9.19 24.05 5.78
CA GLY A 265 9.77 25.05 4.87
C GLY A 265 11.05 24.61 4.14
N ARG A 266 11.38 23.32 4.12
CA ARG A 266 12.55 22.73 3.45
C ARG A 266 12.16 22.03 2.14
N ASP A 267 13.08 21.99 1.19
CA ASP A 267 12.88 21.39 -0.15
C ASP A 267 13.57 20.02 -0.30
N ASP A 268 13.49 19.19 0.75
CA ASP A 268 14.16 17.89 0.74
C ASP A 268 13.43 16.90 -0.18
N GLU A 269 14.20 16.14 -0.95
CA GLU A 269 13.69 15.01 -1.74
C GLU A 269 13.66 13.73 -0.90
N THR A 270 12.67 12.87 -1.16
CA THR A 270 12.57 11.55 -0.54
C THR A 270 13.09 10.50 -1.52
N ILE A 271 14.08 9.74 -1.10
CA ILE A 271 14.59 8.57 -1.82
C ILE A 271 14.13 7.33 -1.07
N GLU A 272 13.35 6.46 -1.70
CA GLU A 272 12.99 5.16 -1.16
C GLU A 272 14.00 4.09 -1.61
N SER A 273 14.33 3.17 -0.71
CA SER A 273 15.20 2.05 -1.00
C SER A 273 14.37 0.85 -1.47
N LEU A 274 14.70 0.34 -2.65
CA LEU A 274 14.07 -0.82 -3.26
C LEU A 274 15.09 -1.95 -3.36
N TYR A 275 14.84 -3.05 -2.68
CA TYR A 275 15.66 -4.26 -2.77
C TYR A 275 15.02 -5.26 -3.71
N VAL A 276 15.83 -5.83 -4.60
CA VAL A 276 15.38 -6.77 -5.61
C VAL A 276 16.16 -8.07 -5.47
N SER A 277 15.44 -9.18 -5.31
CA SER A 277 16.06 -10.50 -5.14
C SER A 277 16.91 -10.87 -6.34
N LYS A 278 18.02 -11.60 -6.12
CA LYS A 278 18.87 -12.12 -7.20
C LYS A 278 18.11 -12.97 -8.23
N ALA A 279 17.07 -13.69 -7.80
CA ALA A 279 16.26 -14.55 -8.66
C ALA A 279 15.56 -13.81 -9.82
N LEU A 280 15.35 -12.49 -9.70
CA LEU A 280 14.74 -11.69 -10.75
C LEU A 280 15.69 -11.37 -11.92
N ASP A 281 17.00 -11.62 -11.75
CA ASP A 281 18.05 -11.39 -12.75
C ASP A 281 17.85 -10.06 -13.51
N VAL A 282 17.57 -9.00 -12.76
CA VAL A 282 17.28 -7.70 -13.35
C VAL A 282 18.59 -7.19 -13.97
N PRO A 283 18.67 -6.99 -15.30
CA PRO A 283 19.83 -6.33 -15.90
C PRO A 283 20.02 -4.97 -15.22
N HIS A 284 21.21 -4.38 -15.23
CA HIS A 284 21.47 -3.07 -14.62
C HIS A 284 20.45 -2.00 -15.11
N VAL A 285 19.28 -1.94 -14.48
CA VAL A 285 18.29 -0.92 -14.71
C VAL A 285 18.76 0.23 -13.84
N ASP A 286 19.27 1.28 -14.47
CA ASP A 286 19.49 2.57 -13.82
C ASP A 286 18.13 3.13 -13.38
N ILE A 287 17.63 2.66 -12.24
CA ILE A 287 16.43 3.22 -11.61
C ILE A 287 16.74 4.56 -10.91
N PHE A 288 18.03 4.92 -10.84
CA PHE A 288 18.45 6.27 -10.54
C PHE A 288 18.24 7.19 -11.74
N LYS A 289 17.22 8.05 -11.70
CA LYS A 289 17.17 9.25 -12.54
C LYS A 289 16.96 10.49 -11.64
N PRO A 290 18.00 11.32 -11.43
CA PRO A 290 17.84 12.59 -10.75
C PRO A 290 17.01 13.55 -11.62
N LEU A 291 16.30 14.48 -10.99
CA LEU A 291 15.38 15.43 -11.63
C LEU A 291 15.94 16.23 -12.83
N PRO A 292 17.24 16.52 -13.00
CA PRO A 292 17.72 17.28 -14.16
C PRO A 292 17.65 16.54 -15.51
N LEU A 293 17.35 15.23 -15.54
CA LEU A 293 17.25 14.47 -16.80
C LEU A 293 15.82 14.37 -17.37
N GLN A 294 14.83 15.02 -16.74
CA GLN A 294 13.46 15.05 -17.26
C GLN A 294 13.19 16.22 -18.21
N ALA A 295 13.98 17.30 -18.16
CA ALA A 295 13.80 18.46 -19.03
C ALA A 295 14.38 18.25 -20.44
N SER A 296 15.36 17.36 -20.61
CA SER A 296 16.00 17.09 -21.91
C SER A 296 15.31 16.00 -22.75
N LEU A 297 14.22 15.40 -22.25
CA LEU A 297 13.44 14.39 -22.99
C LEU A 297 12.21 14.98 -23.70
N PHE A 298 12.04 16.31 -23.68
CA PHE A 298 10.93 17.02 -24.33
C PHE A 298 11.36 18.26 -25.13
N SER A 299 12.61 18.28 -25.61
CA SER A 299 12.98 19.06 -26.81
C SER A 299 12.79 18.21 -28.06
#